data_AF-A0A6L9EP10-F1
#
_entry.id   AF-A0A6L9EP10-F1
#
_cell.length_a   1.000
_cell.length_b   1.000
_cell.length_c   1.000
_cell.angle_alpha   90.00
_cell.angle_beta   90.00
_cell.angle_gamma   90.00
#
_symmetry.space_group_name_H-M   'P 1'
#
loop_
_entity.id
_entity.type
_entity.pdbx_description
1 polymer ?
#
loop_
_entity_poly.entity_id
_entity_poly.type
_entity_poly.pdbx_seq_one_letter_code
_entity_poly.pdbx_strand_id
1 'polypeptide(L)'
;MKIENIFLKFSYIIFFFMMLLSLAILLSSVDSLYGNIYILIIAILFMVISIFLLKKFKSNIESMLKDRKKEYILVFVILAISLFLRILVVENISIQPKSDYRIYYEVANHINDGTLQEYSNQIKNTTENVFRNGFDINYLNFTDYIAKLPHVYFYSFILSIIFKLFGNSIKSGLYFGVFSNIVCIIFCYKIAKRLSGKFVGLLAIILIGFFPSIILF
;
A
#
# COMPACT_ATOMS: atom_id res chain seq x y z
N MET A 1 -0.74 1.69 -35.07
CA MET A 1 -1.26 0.31 -35.25
C MET A 1 -0.30 -0.84 -34.90
N LYS A 2 0.94 -0.97 -35.41
CA LYS A 2 1.81 -2.13 -35.05
C LYS A 2 2.52 -2.02 -33.68
N ILE A 3 2.98 -0.82 -33.30
CA ILE A 3 3.74 -0.61 -32.05
C ILE A 3 2.84 -0.68 -30.81
N GLU A 4 1.63 -0.11 -30.87
CA GLU A 4 0.65 -0.15 -29.79
C GLU A 4 0.28 -1.60 -29.41
N ASN A 5 0.18 -2.48 -30.41
CA ASN A 5 -0.15 -3.89 -30.18
C ASN A 5 0.99 -4.68 -29.50
N ILE A 6 2.24 -4.27 -29.72
CA ILE A 6 3.41 -4.87 -29.05
C ILE A 6 3.46 -4.41 -27.59
N PHE A 7 3.26 -3.11 -27.34
CA PHE A 7 3.25 -2.56 -25.99
C PHE A 7 2.10 -3.14 -25.15
N LEU A 8 0.93 -3.33 -25.75
CA LEU A 8 -0.22 -3.95 -25.09
C LEU A 8 0.06 -5.42 -24.72
N LYS A 9 0.63 -6.21 -25.64
CA LYS A 9 1.03 -7.60 -25.39
C LYS A 9 2.09 -7.70 -24.29
N PHE A 10 3.08 -6.81 -24.31
CA PHE A 10 4.12 -6.74 -23.30
C PHE A 10 3.55 -6.37 -21.92
N SER A 11 2.58 -5.44 -21.88
CA SER A 11 1.88 -5.05 -20.66
C SER A 11 1.08 -6.21 -20.05
N TYR A 12 0.43 -7.04 -20.87
CA TYR A 12 -0.26 -8.24 -20.39
C TYR A 12 0.70 -9.29 -19.84
N ILE A 13 1.87 -9.47 -20.45
CA ILE A 13 2.91 -10.39 -19.97
C ILE A 13 3.45 -9.93 -18.62
N ILE A 14 3.78 -8.64 -18.48
CA ILE A 14 4.21 -8.06 -17.20
C ILE A 14 3.12 -8.25 -16.15
N PHE A 15 1.87 -7.92 -16.47
CA PHE A 15 0.76 -8.04 -15.55
C PHE A 15 0.54 -9.49 -15.08
N PHE A 16 0.60 -10.45 -16.01
CA PHE A 16 0.51 -11.88 -15.70
C PHE A 16 1.65 -12.34 -14.79
N PHE A 17 2.89 -11.90 -15.06
CA PHE A 17 4.04 -12.22 -14.25
C PHE A 17 3.96 -11.61 -12.84
N MET A 18 3.50 -10.35 -12.73
CA MET A 18 3.24 -9.70 -11.44
C MET A 18 2.15 -10.41 -10.65
N MET A 19 1.10 -10.89 -11.32
CA MET A 19 0.03 -11.65 -10.69
C MET A 19 0.54 -13.01 -10.17
N LEU A 20 1.33 -13.74 -10.98
CA LEU A 20 1.99 -14.98 -10.55
C LEU A 20 2.95 -14.76 -9.39
N LEU A 21 3.75 -13.70 -9.43
CA LEU A 21 4.67 -13.34 -8.35
C LEU A 21 3.90 -13.01 -7.07
N SER A 22 2.80 -12.25 -7.18
CA SER A 22 1.95 -11.94 -6.03
C SER A 22 1.31 -13.19 -5.43
N LEU A 23 0.90 -14.15 -6.26
CA LEU A 23 0.33 -15.42 -5.84
C LEU A 23 1.39 -16.33 -5.20
N ALA A 24 2.60 -16.37 -5.76
CA ALA A 24 3.73 -17.11 -5.22
C ALA A 24 4.16 -16.56 -3.85
N ILE A 25 4.25 -15.23 -3.71
CA ILE A 25 4.51 -14.56 -2.43
C ILE A 25 3.42 -14.93 -1.43
N LEU A 26 2.14 -14.86 -1.82
CA LEU A 26 1.01 -15.28 -1.00
C LEU A 26 1.17 -16.70 -0.46
N LEU A 27 1.43 -17.65 -1.35
CA LEU A 27 1.59 -19.08 -1.05
C LEU A 27 2.83 -19.34 -0.19
N SER A 28 3.91 -18.60 -0.39
CA SER A 28 5.14 -18.70 0.43
C SER A 28 5.00 -18.09 1.82
N SER A 29 4.03 -17.20 2.01
CA SER A 29 3.79 -16.47 3.25
C SER A 29 2.69 -17.08 4.13
N VAL A 30 2.14 -18.23 3.72
CA VAL A 30 1.05 -18.95 4.42
C VAL A 30 1.35 -19.16 5.90
N ASP A 31 2.61 -19.42 6.25
CA ASP A 31 3.01 -19.70 7.64
C ASP A 31 3.06 -18.45 8.54
N SER A 32 3.17 -17.25 7.98
CA SER A 32 3.21 -15.97 8.73
C SER A 32 1.91 -15.17 8.66
N LEU A 33 0.99 -15.53 7.75
CA LEU A 33 -0.28 -14.85 7.47
C LEU A 33 -1.52 -15.67 7.85
N TYR A 34 -1.38 -16.67 8.74
CA TYR A 34 -2.49 -17.47 9.26
C TYR A 34 -3.65 -16.56 9.72
N GLY A 35 -4.71 -16.51 8.91
CA GLY A 35 -5.92 -15.70 9.14
C GLY A 35 -6.41 -14.89 7.93
N ASN A 36 -5.51 -14.39 7.08
CA ASN A 36 -5.87 -13.36 6.09
C ASN A 36 -5.74 -13.78 4.61
N ILE A 37 -5.31 -15.02 4.35
CA ILE A 37 -5.19 -15.54 2.97
C ILE A 37 -6.53 -15.53 2.22
N TYR A 38 -7.63 -15.74 2.93
CA TYR A 38 -8.98 -15.71 2.37
C TYR A 38 -9.36 -14.32 1.86
N ILE A 39 -8.98 -13.25 2.58
CA ILE A 39 -9.25 -11.86 2.17
C ILE A 39 -8.51 -11.54 0.86
N LEU A 40 -7.28 -12.05 0.72
CA LEU A 40 -6.48 -11.89 -0.50
C LEU A 40 -7.07 -12.68 -1.67
N ILE A 41 -7.47 -13.92 -1.44
CA ILE A 41 -8.14 -14.74 -2.46
C ILE A 41 -9.43 -14.03 -2.92
N ILE A 42 -10.22 -13.49 -1.98
CA ILE A 42 -11.42 -12.71 -2.29
C ILE A 42 -11.06 -11.47 -3.12
N ALA A 43 -10.01 -10.73 -2.77
CA ALA A 43 -9.57 -9.56 -3.54
C ALA A 43 -9.13 -9.92 -4.96
N ILE A 44 -8.35 -11.00 -5.13
CA ILE A 44 -7.91 -11.50 -6.44
C ILE A 44 -9.12 -11.95 -7.27
N LEU A 45 -10.02 -12.75 -6.69
CA LEU A 45 -11.24 -13.19 -7.37
C LEU A 45 -12.09 -11.99 -7.78
N PHE A 46 -12.29 -11.03 -6.88
CA PHE A 46 -13.04 -9.81 -7.17
C PHE A 46 -12.40 -9.02 -8.31
N MET A 47 -11.07 -8.86 -8.31
CA MET A 47 -10.32 -8.21 -9.38
C MET A 47 -10.52 -8.92 -10.72
N VAL A 48 -10.30 -10.24 -10.77
CA VAL A 48 -10.41 -11.05 -12.00
C VAL A 48 -11.83 -11.04 -12.54
N ILE A 49 -12.84 -11.26 -11.68
CA ILE A 49 -14.26 -11.23 -12.05
C ILE A 49 -14.63 -9.83 -12.57
N SER A 50 -14.19 -8.77 -11.89
CA SER A 50 -14.47 -7.39 -12.29
C SER A 50 -13.88 -7.05 -13.66
N ILE A 51 -12.64 -7.45 -13.93
CA ILE A 51 -11.99 -7.26 -15.24
C ILE A 51 -12.74 -8.05 -16.34
N PHE A 52 -13.12 -9.29 -16.05
CA PHE A 52 -13.88 -10.12 -16.99
C PHE A 52 -15.24 -9.51 -17.32
N LEU A 53 -15.98 -9.06 -16.30
CA LEU A 53 -17.27 -8.39 -16.49
C LEU A 53 -17.13 -7.08 -17.26
N LEU A 54 -16.12 -6.26 -16.94
CA LEU A 54 -15.83 -5.02 -17.68
C LEU A 54 -15.55 -5.30 -19.16
N LYS A 55 -14.80 -6.35 -19.47
CA LYS A 55 -14.49 -6.74 -20.86
C LYS A 55 -15.73 -7.29 -21.57
N LYS A 56 -16.50 -8.16 -20.93
CA LYS A 56 -17.71 -8.77 -21.49
C LYS A 56 -18.80 -7.75 -21.77
N PHE A 57 -18.98 -6.78 -20.88
CA PHE A 57 -20.04 -5.76 -20.96
C PHE A 57 -19.50 -4.38 -21.34
N LYS A 58 -18.35 -4.30 -22.03
CA LYS A 58 -17.66 -3.05 -22.36
C LYS A 58 -18.59 -1.97 -22.91
N SER A 59 -19.36 -2.28 -23.96
CA SER A 59 -20.27 -1.31 -24.61
C SER A 59 -21.32 -0.74 -23.63
N ASN A 60 -21.91 -1.61 -22.81
CA ASN A 60 -22.92 -1.21 -21.83
C ASN A 60 -22.31 -0.33 -20.74
N ILE A 61 -21.10 -0.68 -20.26
CA ILE A 61 -20.37 0.10 -19.26
C ILE A 61 -19.94 1.45 -19.84
N GLU A 62 -19.42 1.51 -21.07
CA GLU A 62 -19.06 2.75 -21.75
C GLU A 62 -20.27 3.68 -21.94
N SER A 63 -21.43 3.11 -22.29
CA SER A 63 -22.70 3.85 -22.35
C SER A 63 -23.08 4.41 -20.97
N MET A 64 -23.02 3.57 -19.92
CA MET A 64 -23.32 3.99 -18.55
C MET A 64 -22.38 5.09 -18.05
N LEU A 65 -21.10 5.01 -18.41
CA LEU A 65 -20.07 5.98 -18.06
C LEU A 65 -20.24 7.35 -18.72
N LYS A 66 -21.12 7.50 -19.72
CA LYS A 66 -21.47 8.83 -20.26
C LYS A 66 -22.15 9.68 -19.18
N ASP A 67 -22.96 9.06 -18.31
CA ASP A 67 -23.57 9.71 -17.16
C ASP A 67 -22.55 9.88 -16.03
N ARG A 68 -22.24 11.14 -15.69
CA ARG A 68 -21.27 11.48 -14.63
C ARG A 68 -21.71 10.97 -13.26
N LYS A 69 -23.01 10.95 -12.95
CA LYS A 69 -23.50 10.48 -11.64
C LYS A 69 -23.23 8.98 -11.49
N LYS A 70 -23.57 8.19 -12.51
CA LYS A 70 -23.35 6.74 -12.52
C LYS A 70 -21.87 6.38 -12.46
N GLU A 71 -21.03 7.15 -13.16
CA GLU A 71 -19.57 7.01 -13.07
C GLU A 71 -19.06 7.22 -11.63
N TYR A 72 -19.46 8.31 -10.97
CA TYR A 72 -19.01 8.58 -9.59
C TYR A 72 -19.53 7.54 -8.59
N ILE A 73 -20.77 7.09 -8.74
CA ILE A 73 -21.33 6.01 -7.91
C ILE A 73 -20.49 4.74 -8.07
N LEU A 74 -20.16 4.34 -9.30
CA LEU A 74 -19.38 3.13 -9.56
C LEU A 74 -17.97 3.23 -8.97
N VAL A 75 -17.30 4.37 -9.16
CA VAL A 75 -15.99 4.64 -8.58
C VAL A 75 -16.04 4.61 -7.05
N PHE A 76 -17.06 5.23 -6.45
CA PHE A 76 -17.26 5.23 -5.00
C PHE A 76 -17.47 3.81 -4.45
N VAL A 77 -18.31 3.01 -5.10
CA VAL A 77 -18.55 1.61 -4.69
C VAL A 77 -17.25 0.80 -4.73
N ILE A 78 -16.46 0.93 -5.81
CA ILE A 78 -15.17 0.23 -5.91
C ILE A 78 -14.22 0.66 -4.78
N LEU A 79 -14.10 1.96 -4.53
CA LEU A 79 -13.27 2.49 -3.44
C LEU A 79 -13.75 2.02 -2.06
N ALA A 80 -15.07 1.98 -1.83
CA ALA A 80 -15.64 1.56 -0.56
C ALA A 80 -15.35 0.08 -0.27
N ILE A 81 -15.51 -0.81 -1.27
CA ILE A 81 -15.14 -2.23 -1.14
C ILE A 81 -13.64 -2.37 -0.90
N SER A 82 -12.83 -1.63 -1.67
CA SER A 82 -11.37 -1.62 -1.56
C SER A 82 -10.91 -1.17 -0.15
N LEU A 83 -11.52 -0.12 0.40
CA LEU A 83 -11.28 0.36 1.76
C LEU A 83 -11.71 -0.68 2.80
N PHE A 84 -12.91 -1.25 2.66
CA PHE A 84 -13.44 -2.25 3.58
C PHE A 84 -12.52 -3.46 3.71
N LEU A 85 -12.03 -4.01 2.59
CA LEU A 85 -11.10 -5.14 2.62
C LEU A 85 -9.79 -4.79 3.37
N ARG A 86 -9.26 -3.57 3.19
CA ARG A 86 -8.05 -3.13 3.91
C ARG A 86 -8.28 -2.93 5.40
N ILE A 87 -9.43 -2.39 5.79
CA ILE A 87 -9.79 -2.27 7.22
C ILE A 87 -9.89 -3.65 7.85
N LEU A 88 -10.52 -4.62 7.16
CA LEU A 88 -10.55 -6.00 7.64
C LEU A 88 -9.14 -6.58 7.82
N VAL A 89 -8.21 -6.28 6.91
CA VAL A 89 -6.82 -6.70 7.06
C VAL A 89 -6.17 -6.05 8.28
N VAL A 90 -6.29 -4.74 8.44
CA VAL A 90 -5.71 -4.00 9.59
C VAL A 90 -6.26 -4.50 10.93
N GLU A 91 -7.55 -4.84 11.01
CA GLU A 91 -8.17 -5.34 12.24
C GLU A 91 -7.81 -6.79 12.55
N ASN A 92 -7.49 -7.60 11.54
CA ASN A 92 -7.16 -9.02 11.71
C ASN A 92 -5.66 -9.34 11.70
N ILE A 93 -4.77 -8.39 11.38
CA ILE A 93 -3.32 -8.61 11.51
C ILE A 93 -2.79 -8.07 12.83
N SER A 94 -2.21 -8.98 13.63
CA SER A 94 -1.33 -8.66 14.74
C SER A 94 0.06 -8.24 14.23
N ILE A 95 0.20 -7.05 13.64
CA ILE A 95 1.50 -6.57 13.14
C ILE A 95 2.36 -6.17 14.33
N GLN A 96 3.33 -6.99 14.68
CA GLN A 96 4.50 -6.52 15.42
C GLN A 96 5.38 -5.73 14.43
N PRO A 97 5.76 -4.49 14.73
CA PRO A 97 6.64 -3.72 13.87
C PRO A 97 7.98 -4.44 13.74
N LYS A 98 8.24 -5.00 12.55
CA LYS A 98 9.51 -5.66 12.21
C LYS A 98 10.21 -4.88 11.10
N SER A 99 11.55 -4.89 11.10
CA SER A 99 12.42 -4.16 10.15
C SER A 99 12.10 -2.66 10.09
N ASP A 100 11.82 -2.13 8.90
CA ASP A 100 11.80 -0.69 8.62
C ASP A 100 10.60 0.00 9.27
N TYR A 101 9.45 -0.68 9.34
CA TYR A 101 8.25 -0.12 9.99
C TYR A 101 8.51 0.23 11.46
N ARG A 102 9.34 -0.56 12.14
CA ARG A 102 9.77 -0.28 13.52
C ARG A 102 10.61 0.99 13.60
N ILE A 103 11.56 1.15 12.68
CA ILE A 103 12.42 2.33 12.59
C ILE A 103 11.56 3.58 12.41
N TYR A 104 10.62 3.55 11.46
CA TYR A 104 9.74 4.68 11.22
C TYR A 104 8.91 5.05 12.45
N TYR A 105 8.40 4.05 13.17
CA TYR A 105 7.60 4.21 14.38
C TYR A 105 8.40 4.78 15.55
N GLU A 106 9.58 4.22 15.84
CA GLU A 106 10.46 4.69 16.93
C GLU A 106 10.91 6.13 16.67
N VAL A 107 11.37 6.43 15.45
CA VAL A 107 11.76 7.79 15.06
C VAL A 107 10.57 8.76 15.18
N ALA A 108 9.36 8.35 14.75
CA ALA A 108 8.17 9.20 14.88
C ALA A 108 7.83 9.53 16.34
N ASN A 109 7.98 8.57 17.26
CA ASN A 109 7.76 8.80 18.68
C ASN A 109 8.78 9.74 19.28
N HIS A 110 10.07 9.51 19.01
CA HIS A 110 11.13 10.38 19.51
C HIS A 110 11.10 11.79 18.89
N ILE A 111 10.54 11.96 17.68
CA ILE A 111 10.22 13.28 17.12
C ILE A 111 9.11 13.95 17.94
N ASN A 112 8.04 13.22 18.27
CA ASN A 112 6.92 13.78 19.03
C ASN A 112 7.32 14.17 20.46
N ASP A 113 8.19 13.37 21.08
CA ASP A 113 8.66 13.60 22.45
C ASP A 113 9.83 14.61 22.51
N GLY A 114 10.39 15.02 21.37
CA GLY A 114 11.55 15.91 21.30
C GLY A 114 12.88 15.26 21.74
N THR A 115 12.90 13.94 21.95
CA THR A 115 14.03 13.19 22.52
C THR A 115 14.92 12.51 21.47
N LEU A 116 14.70 12.77 20.17
CA LEU A 116 15.41 12.10 19.08
C LEU A 116 16.94 12.18 19.20
N GLN A 117 17.48 13.33 19.58
CA GLN A 117 18.93 13.50 19.73
C GLN A 117 19.48 12.78 20.97
N GLU A 118 18.73 12.80 22.08
CA GLU A 118 19.10 12.10 23.32
C GLU A 118 19.10 10.58 23.11
N TYR A 119 18.06 10.04 22.48
CA TYR A 119 17.94 8.63 22.14
C TYR A 119 19.04 8.19 21.16
N SER A 120 19.34 9.02 20.16
CA SER A 120 20.45 8.80 19.22
C SER A 120 21.79 8.70 19.97
N ASN A 121 22.04 9.58 20.93
CA ASN A 121 23.26 9.56 21.75
C ASN A 121 23.32 8.36 22.70
N GLN A 122 22.19 7.89 23.24
CA GLN A 122 22.13 6.72 24.11
C GLN A 122 22.51 5.43 23.37
N ILE A 123 22.05 5.26 22.13
CA ILE A 123 22.36 4.08 21.31
C ILE A 123 23.85 4.05 20.94
N LYS A 124 24.45 5.21 20.67
CA LYS A 124 25.89 5.35 20.37
C LYS A 124 26.79 4.77 21.46
N ASN A 125 26.35 4.81 22.72
CA ASN A 125 27.15 4.38 23.88
C ASN A 125 26.92 2.92 24.29
N THR A 126 26.03 2.19 23.60
CA THR A 126 25.70 0.80 23.94
C THR A 126 26.32 -0.15 22.89
N THR A 127 27.59 -0.46 23.04
CA THR A 127 28.40 -1.26 22.08
C THR A 127 27.99 -2.74 21.96
N GLU A 128 26.92 -3.20 22.65
CA GLU A 128 26.66 -4.63 22.87
C GLU A 128 25.37 -5.19 22.23
N ASN A 129 24.49 -4.39 21.64
CA ASN A 129 23.24 -4.89 21.03
C ASN A 129 23.32 -5.06 19.50
N VAL A 130 24.48 -5.53 19.03
CA VAL A 130 25.00 -5.40 17.66
C VAL A 130 24.28 -6.24 16.58
N PHE A 131 23.36 -7.16 16.91
CA PHE A 131 22.78 -8.04 15.87
C PHE A 131 21.29 -8.38 15.99
N ARG A 132 20.50 -7.71 16.84
CA ARG A 132 19.10 -8.14 17.10
C ARG A 132 17.98 -7.40 16.39
N ASN A 133 18.23 -6.24 15.77
CA ASN A 133 17.14 -5.36 15.31
C ASN A 133 17.14 -5.00 13.81
N GLY A 134 17.92 -5.68 12.97
CA GLY A 134 17.91 -5.43 11.51
C GLY A 134 18.59 -4.13 11.07
N PHE A 135 19.39 -3.52 11.95
CA PHE A 135 20.18 -2.32 11.65
C PHE A 135 21.56 -2.73 11.12
N ASP A 136 21.98 -2.14 10.01
CA ASP A 136 23.33 -2.30 9.49
C ASP A 136 24.34 -1.64 10.45
N ILE A 137 25.44 -2.35 10.71
CA ILE A 137 26.44 -2.16 11.77
C ILE A 137 27.16 -0.79 11.68
N ASN A 138 26.97 -0.07 10.57
CA ASN A 138 27.59 1.22 10.29
C ASN A 138 26.79 2.44 10.79
N TYR A 139 25.63 2.22 11.43
CA TYR A 139 24.73 3.28 11.86
C TYR A 139 24.47 3.20 13.37
N LEU A 140 25.47 3.62 14.15
CA LEU A 140 25.44 3.58 15.62
C LEU A 140 24.53 4.64 16.27
N ASN A 141 23.86 5.50 15.49
CA ASN A 141 22.90 6.47 16.02
C ASN A 141 21.82 6.84 14.97
N PHE A 142 20.60 7.19 15.41
CA PHE A 142 19.46 7.45 14.54
C PHE A 142 19.62 8.73 13.70
N THR A 143 20.31 9.74 14.23
CA THR A 143 20.55 11.01 13.53
C THR A 143 21.45 10.84 12.31
N ASP A 144 22.50 10.03 12.40
CA ASP A 144 23.40 9.71 11.30
C ASP A 144 22.72 8.79 10.28
N TYR A 145 21.85 7.89 10.74
CA TYR A 145 21.01 7.06 9.87
C TYR A 145 20.04 7.93 9.05
N ILE A 146 19.32 8.84 9.71
CA ILE A 146 18.44 9.83 9.06
C ILE A 146 19.21 10.72 8.08
N ALA A 147 20.40 11.18 8.46
CA ALA A 147 21.22 12.04 7.61
C ALA A 147 21.63 11.34 6.30
N LYS A 148 21.89 10.02 6.37
CA LYS A 148 22.26 9.22 5.19
C LYS A 148 21.05 8.72 4.40
N LEU A 149 19.92 8.49 5.06
CA LEU A 149 18.66 8.08 4.46
C LEU A 149 17.54 9.09 4.79
N PRO A 150 17.52 10.28 4.13
CA PRO A 150 16.58 11.34 4.46
C PRO A 150 15.11 10.95 4.29
N HIS A 151 14.84 9.94 3.45
CA HIS A 151 13.50 9.40 3.25
C HIS A 151 12.91 8.80 4.54
N VAL A 152 13.76 8.36 5.48
CA VAL A 152 13.35 7.84 6.78
C VAL A 152 12.66 8.95 7.59
N TYR A 153 13.26 10.13 7.60
CA TYR A 153 12.76 11.26 8.37
C TYR A 153 11.43 11.79 7.86
N PHE A 154 11.27 11.94 6.54
CA PHE A 154 10.06 12.53 5.97
C PHE A 154 8.81 11.72 6.33
N TYR A 155 8.87 10.40 6.18
CA TYR A 155 7.75 9.53 6.55
C TYR A 155 7.52 9.52 8.06
N SER A 156 8.57 9.40 8.88
CA SER A 156 8.45 9.47 10.35
C SER A 156 7.92 10.79 10.87
N PHE A 157 8.22 11.90 10.20
CA PHE A 157 7.69 13.22 10.54
C PHE A 157 6.19 13.31 10.27
N ILE A 158 5.72 12.80 9.13
CA ILE A 158 4.27 12.73 8.87
C ILE A 158 3.60 11.83 9.92
N LEU A 159 4.22 10.69 10.21
CA LEU A 159 3.70 9.73 11.19
C LEU A 159 3.64 10.32 12.61
N SER A 160 4.59 11.15 13.00
CA SER A 160 4.56 11.82 14.32
C SER A 160 3.38 12.78 14.44
N ILE A 161 3.03 13.49 13.37
CA ILE A 161 1.82 14.33 13.32
C ILE A 161 0.57 13.46 13.50
N ILE A 162 0.50 12.31 12.82
CA ILE A 162 -0.62 11.37 12.96
C ILE A 162 -0.72 10.83 14.40
N PHE A 163 0.40 10.46 15.02
CA PHE A 163 0.42 9.97 16.41
C PHE A 163 0.01 11.04 17.41
N LYS A 164 0.33 12.30 17.13
CA LYS A 164 -0.13 13.42 17.95
C LYS A 164 -1.64 13.65 17.85
N LEU A 165 -2.24 13.39 16.69
CA LEU A 165 -3.67 13.60 16.45
C LEU A 165 -4.54 12.41 16.89
N PHE A 166 -4.09 11.18 16.67
CA PHE A 166 -4.89 9.95 16.85
C PHE A 166 -4.34 9.00 17.91
N GLY A 167 -3.25 9.38 18.59
CA GLY A 167 -2.56 8.56 19.57
C GLY A 167 -1.43 7.73 18.97
N ASN A 168 -0.39 7.53 19.78
CA ASN A 168 0.78 6.72 19.46
C ASN A 168 0.42 5.23 19.52
N SER A 169 -0.03 4.68 18.39
CA SER A 169 -0.32 3.26 18.26
C SER A 169 0.04 2.75 16.87
N ILE A 170 0.40 1.47 16.79
CA ILE A 170 0.66 0.78 15.50
C ILE A 170 -0.58 0.89 14.60
N LYS A 171 -1.79 0.76 15.17
CA LYS A 171 -3.05 0.88 14.43
C LYS A 171 -3.20 2.25 13.77
N SER A 172 -2.83 3.33 14.46
CA SER A 172 -2.87 4.70 13.91
C SER A 172 -2.02 4.82 12.64
N GLY A 173 -0.83 4.20 12.63
CA GLY A 173 0.06 4.16 11.46
C GLY A 173 -0.51 3.34 10.30
N LEU A 174 -1.09 2.18 10.61
CA LEU A 174 -1.73 1.33 9.60
C LEU A 174 -2.96 2.01 8.96
N TYR A 175 -3.82 2.65 9.76
CA TYR A 175 -4.96 3.41 9.26
C TYR A 175 -4.54 4.58 8.38
N PHE A 176 -3.45 5.27 8.74
CA PHE A 176 -2.86 6.30 7.87
C PHE A 176 -2.34 5.73 6.55
N GLY A 177 -1.73 4.54 6.57
CA GLY A 177 -1.36 3.79 5.38
C GLY A 177 -2.56 3.51 4.47
N VAL A 178 -3.64 2.98 5.04
CA VAL A 178 -4.90 2.71 4.31
C VAL A 178 -5.47 3.99 3.69
N PHE A 179 -5.49 5.10 4.44
CA PHE A 179 -5.95 6.39 3.92
C PHE A 179 -5.09 6.86 2.73
N SER A 180 -3.76 6.85 2.90
CA SER A 180 -2.81 7.24 1.85
C SER A 180 -2.97 6.38 0.60
N ASN A 181 -3.24 5.08 0.78
CA ASN A 181 -3.50 4.14 -0.30
C ASN A 181 -4.74 4.50 -1.12
N ILE A 182 -5.86 4.83 -0.46
CA ILE A 182 -7.09 5.27 -1.14
C ILE A 182 -6.86 6.55 -1.94
N VAL A 183 -6.11 7.51 -1.39
CA VAL A 183 -5.74 8.73 -2.10
C VAL A 183 -4.93 8.41 -3.37
N CYS A 184 -3.94 7.51 -3.28
CA CYS A 184 -3.18 7.04 -4.43
C CYS A 184 -4.07 6.39 -5.50
N ILE A 185 -4.99 5.50 -5.09
CA ILE A 185 -5.93 4.84 -6.01
C ILE A 185 -6.77 5.88 -6.78
N ILE A 186 -7.25 6.94 -6.11
CA ILE A 186 -8.00 8.04 -6.73
C ILE A 186 -7.14 8.77 -7.76
N PHE A 187 -5.86 9.05 -7.44
CA PHE A 187 -4.94 9.69 -8.39
C PHE A 187 -4.68 8.80 -9.61
N CYS A 188 -4.41 7.51 -9.42
CA CYS A 188 -4.20 6.58 -10.51
C CYS A 188 -5.43 6.48 -11.43
N TYR A 189 -6.64 6.42 -10.85
CA TYR A 189 -7.90 6.51 -11.61
C TYR A 189 -7.98 7.80 -12.43
N LYS A 190 -7.72 8.96 -11.82
CA LYS A 190 -7.78 10.26 -12.50
C LYS A 190 -6.76 10.37 -13.63
N ILE A 191 -5.54 9.88 -13.44
CA ILE A 191 -4.48 9.87 -14.45
C ILE A 191 -4.87 8.96 -15.61
N ALA A 192 -5.20 7.69 -15.34
CA ALA A 192 -5.61 6.72 -16.36
C ALA A 192 -6.84 7.21 -17.16
N LYS A 193 -7.83 7.79 -16.47
CA LYS A 193 -9.00 8.39 -17.11
C LYS A 193 -8.65 9.54 -18.05
N ARG A 194 -7.73 10.41 -17.65
CA ARG A 194 -7.29 11.55 -18.48
C ARG A 194 -6.50 11.10 -19.70
N LEU A 195 -5.67 10.07 -19.57
CA LEU A 195 -4.80 9.60 -20.66
C LEU A 195 -5.52 8.70 -21.66
N SER A 196 -6.45 7.85 -21.21
CA SER A 196 -6.99 6.77 -22.05
C SER A 196 -8.50 6.58 -21.92
N GLY A 197 -9.19 7.54 -21.27
CA GLY A 197 -10.64 7.56 -21.15
C GLY A 197 -11.19 6.82 -19.93
N LYS A 198 -12.50 7.02 -19.68
CA LYS A 198 -13.19 6.59 -18.46
C LYS A 198 -13.12 5.09 -18.20
N PHE A 199 -13.22 4.28 -19.24
CA PHE A 199 -13.15 2.81 -19.14
C PHE A 199 -11.78 2.34 -18.64
N VAL A 200 -10.69 2.92 -19.15
CA VAL A 200 -9.33 2.59 -18.69
C VAL A 200 -9.10 3.08 -17.26
N GLY A 201 -9.68 4.23 -16.89
CA GLY A 201 -9.74 4.66 -15.49
C GLY A 201 -10.37 3.62 -14.57
N LEU A 202 -11.52 3.06 -14.94
CA LEU A 202 -12.17 1.98 -14.18
C LEU A 202 -11.31 0.71 -14.10
N LEU A 203 -10.60 0.35 -15.16
CA LEU A 203 -9.67 -0.78 -15.09
C LEU A 203 -8.55 -0.50 -14.10
N ALA A 204 -7.95 0.70 -14.15
CA ALA A 204 -6.87 1.08 -13.25
C ALA A 204 -7.31 1.07 -11.77
N ILE A 205 -8.51 1.58 -11.46
CA ILE A 205 -9.00 1.61 -10.07
C ILE A 205 -9.26 0.22 -9.51
N ILE A 206 -9.71 -0.72 -10.33
CA ILE A 206 -9.92 -2.12 -9.94
C ILE A 206 -8.57 -2.81 -9.77
N LEU A 207 -7.66 -2.62 -10.72
CA LEU A 207 -6.34 -3.25 -10.66
C LEU A 207 -5.55 -2.83 -9.42
N ILE A 208 -5.46 -1.53 -9.16
CA ILE A 208 -4.68 -1.00 -8.04
C ILE A 208 -5.46 -1.18 -6.73
N GLY A 209 -6.78 -1.00 -6.77
CA GLY A 209 -7.65 -1.14 -5.61
C GLY A 209 -7.68 -2.56 -5.03
N PHE A 210 -7.47 -3.58 -5.86
CA PHE A 210 -7.53 -4.99 -5.44
C PHE A 210 -6.22 -5.75 -5.61
N PHE A 211 -5.12 -5.06 -5.87
CA PHE A 211 -3.81 -5.71 -5.99
C PHE A 211 -3.37 -6.28 -4.63
N PRO A 212 -2.97 -7.56 -4.54
CA PRO A 212 -2.73 -8.23 -3.25
C PRO A 212 -1.70 -7.54 -2.37
N SER A 213 -0.57 -7.09 -2.95
CA SER A 213 0.48 -6.44 -2.16
C SER A 213 0.03 -5.09 -1.60
N ILE A 214 -0.89 -4.39 -2.28
CA ILE A 214 -1.42 -3.07 -1.88
C ILE A 214 -2.51 -3.23 -0.80
N ILE A 215 -3.07 -4.43 -0.65
CA ILE A 215 -4.02 -4.75 0.42
C ILE A 215 -3.29 -5.18 1.69
N LEU A 216 -2.13 -5.83 1.56
CA LEU A 216 -1.34 -6.31 2.69
C LEU A 216 -0.38 -5.29 3.29
N PHE A 217 0.16 -4.40 2.47
CA PHE A 217 1.17 -3.40 2.83
C PHE A 217 0.68 -2.00 2.49
#